data_AF-A0A6B8RJZ5-F1
#
_entry.id   AF-A0A6B8RJZ5-F1
#
_cell.length_a   1.000
_cell.length_b   1.000
_cell.length_c   1.000
_cell.angle_alpha   90.00
_cell.angle_beta   90.00
_cell.angle_gamma   90.00
#
_symmetry.space_group_name_H-M   'P 1'
#
loop_
_entity.id
_entity.type
_entity.pdbx_description
1 polymer ?
#
loop_
_entity_poly.entity_id
_entity_poly.type
_entity_poly.pdbx_seq_one_letter_code
_entity_poly.pdbx_strand_id
1 'polypeptide(L)'
;MKSKKFIESWREKREKGKKHYVLRYGILGFGVGLTCLFTIFEIILNASMSSGYLVPRILILPVIGIFLFSYRWESLEIKYAKLISQNRKGN
;
A
#
# COMPACT_ATOMS: atom_id res chain seq x y z
N MET A 1 -19.33 4.15 -14.93
CA MET A 1 -19.62 3.56 -13.59
C MET A 1 -18.37 3.36 -12.72
N LYS A 2 -17.26 2.76 -13.22
CA LYS A 2 -16.02 2.53 -12.44
C LYS A 2 -15.42 3.79 -11.80
N SER A 3 -15.48 4.94 -12.49
CA SER A 3 -14.91 6.21 -11.99
C SER A 3 -15.66 6.78 -10.78
N LYS A 4 -17.00 6.69 -10.74
CA LYS A 4 -17.80 7.17 -9.58
C LYS A 4 -17.51 6.35 -8.32
N LYS A 5 -17.44 5.01 -8.44
CA LYS A 5 -17.07 4.11 -7.33
C LYS A 5 -15.65 4.38 -6.81
N PHE A 6 -14.70 4.68 -7.69
CA PHE A 6 -13.35 5.09 -7.28
C PHE A 6 -13.36 6.41 -6.51
N ILE A 7 -14.06 7.43 -7.00
CA ILE A 7 -14.16 8.73 -6.32
C ILE A 7 -14.68 8.55 -4.90
N GLU A 8 -15.77 7.81 -4.72
CA GLU A 8 -16.37 7.60 -3.39
C GLU A 8 -15.43 6.84 -2.45
N SER A 9 -14.94 5.67 -2.87
CA SER A 9 -14.04 4.87 -2.04
C SER A 9 -12.68 5.53 -1.78
N TRP A 10 -12.20 6.39 -2.67
CA TRP A 10 -10.99 7.18 -2.45
C TRP A 10 -11.25 8.35 -1.50
N ARG A 11 -12.46 8.94 -1.52
CA ARG A 11 -12.89 9.98 -0.57
C ARG A 11 -12.84 9.51 0.88
N GLU A 12 -13.36 8.33 1.17
CA GLU A 12 -13.29 7.77 2.52
C GLU A 12 -11.83 7.48 2.96
N LYS A 13 -10.98 7.06 2.01
CA LYS A 13 -9.57 6.76 2.30
C LYS A 13 -8.74 8.03 2.51
N ARG A 14 -9.02 9.10 1.76
CA ARG A 14 -8.28 10.36 1.83
C ARG A 14 -8.61 11.17 3.09
N GLU A 15 -9.84 11.06 3.62
CA GLU A 15 -10.21 11.65 4.91
C GLU A 15 -9.35 11.16 6.08
N LYS A 16 -8.88 9.91 6.03
CA LYS A 16 -7.97 9.34 7.04
C LYS A 16 -6.52 9.82 6.88
N GLY A 17 -6.20 10.43 5.73
CA GLY A 17 -4.89 11.01 5.44
C GLY A 17 -3.81 10.03 4.98
N LYS A 18 -2.75 10.60 4.40
CA LYS A 18 -1.62 9.88 3.80
C LYS A 18 -0.89 8.99 4.81
N LYS A 19 -0.63 9.50 6.02
CA LYS A 19 0.07 8.74 7.07
C LYS A 19 -0.67 7.44 7.42
N HIS A 20 -1.98 7.53 7.62
CA HIS A 20 -2.81 6.36 7.93
C HIS A 20 -2.83 5.36 6.76
N TYR A 21 -2.92 5.85 5.52
CA TYR A 21 -2.85 5.00 4.33
C TYR A 21 -1.52 4.27 4.20
N VAL A 22 -0.41 4.97 4.34
CA VAL A 22 0.94 4.37 4.21
C VAL A 22 1.20 3.38 5.34
N LEU A 23 0.79 3.68 6.57
CA LEU A 23 0.87 2.73 7.68
C LEU A 23 0.05 1.46 7.39
N ARG A 24 -1.21 1.61 6.98
CA ARG A 24 -2.10 0.47 6.77
C ARG A 24 -1.71 -0.39 5.57
N TYR A 25 -1.40 0.23 4.44
CA TYR A 25 -1.18 -0.48 3.19
C TYR A 25 0.31 -0.72 2.88
N GLY A 26 1.19 0.23 3.21
CA GLY A 26 2.63 0.10 2.98
C GLY A 26 3.35 -0.67 4.09
N ILE A 27 3.05 -0.40 5.35
CA ILE A 27 3.73 -1.09 6.47
C ILE A 27 3.01 -2.39 6.81
N LEU A 28 1.73 -2.33 7.21
CA LEU A 28 0.99 -3.50 7.67
C LEU A 28 0.58 -4.42 6.51
N GLY A 29 0.12 -3.86 5.40
CA GLY A 29 -0.26 -4.65 4.22
C GLY A 29 0.96 -5.24 3.51
N PHE A 30 1.86 -4.37 3.03
CA PHE A 30 3.00 -4.79 2.21
C PHE A 30 4.18 -5.30 3.06
N GLY A 31 4.71 -4.51 3.99
CA GLY A 31 5.87 -4.90 4.79
C GLY A 31 5.65 -6.16 5.62
N VAL A 32 4.63 -6.17 6.48
CA VAL A 32 4.29 -7.33 7.31
C VAL A 32 3.77 -8.48 6.46
N GLY A 33 2.92 -8.21 5.47
CA GLY A 33 2.39 -9.25 4.57
C GLY A 33 3.49 -9.99 3.79
N LEU A 34 4.45 -9.27 3.22
CA LEU A 34 5.60 -9.88 2.53
C LEU A 34 6.52 -10.62 3.48
N THR A 35 6.75 -10.08 4.69
CA THR A 35 7.55 -10.78 5.70
C THR A 35 6.91 -12.13 6.02
N CYS A 36 5.61 -12.16 6.32
CA CYS A 36 4.88 -13.40 6.57
C CYS A 36 4.95 -14.35 5.36
N LEU A 37 4.75 -13.83 4.14
CA LEU A 37 4.80 -14.61 2.92
C LEU A 37 6.16 -15.27 2.71
N PHE A 38 7.25 -14.50 2.82
CA PHE A 38 8.60 -15.04 2.67
C PHE A 38 8.97 -16.02 3.79
N THR A 39 8.55 -15.76 5.02
CA THR A 39 8.75 -16.71 6.12
C THR A 39 8.05 -18.04 5.86
N ILE A 40 6.79 -18.01 5.40
CA ILE A 40 6.05 -19.24 5.03
C ILE A 40 6.76 -19.97 3.89
N PHE A 41 7.18 -19.25 2.84
CA PHE A 41 7.93 -19.83 1.73
C PHE A 41 9.25 -20.46 2.17
N GLU A 42 9.97 -19.81 3.08
CA GLU A 42 11.24 -20.31 3.60
C GLU A 42 11.07 -21.61 4.39
N ILE A 43 10.02 -21.67 5.22
CA ILE A 43 9.67 -22.89 5.97
C ILE A 43 9.34 -24.04 5.01
N ILE A 44 8.55 -23.77 3.96
CA ILE A 44 8.15 -24.78 2.98
C ILE A 44 9.34 -25.27 2.14
N LEU A 45 10.21 -24.36 1.71
CA LEU A 45 11.29 -24.67 0.75
C LEU A 45 12.56 -25.21 1.41
N ASN A 46 12.96 -24.69 2.57
CA ASN A 46 14.27 -24.98 3.16
C ASN A 46 14.21 -25.82 4.44
N ALA A 47 13.00 -26.14 4.94
CA ALA A 47 12.76 -26.87 6.20
C ALA A 47 13.52 -26.32 7.43
N SER A 48 14.07 -25.11 7.31
CA SER A 48 14.91 -24.45 8.31
C SER A 48 14.69 -22.95 8.21
N MET A 49 14.66 -22.28 9.35
CA MET A 49 14.44 -20.84 9.44
C MET A 49 15.79 -20.16 9.70
N SER A 50 16.29 -19.41 8.71
CA SER A 50 17.52 -18.64 8.90
C SER A 50 17.19 -17.29 9.54
N SER A 51 17.43 -17.21 10.85
CA SER A 51 17.20 -16.00 11.65
C SER A 51 17.96 -14.77 11.14
N GLY A 52 19.06 -14.98 10.40
CA GLY A 52 19.86 -13.92 9.77
C GLY A 52 19.11 -13.12 8.70
N TYR A 53 18.12 -13.71 8.02
CA TYR A 53 17.34 -13.02 6.99
C TYR A 53 16.04 -12.40 7.52
N LEU A 54 15.63 -12.77 8.75
CA LEU A 54 14.35 -12.36 9.31
C LEU A 54 14.39 -10.89 9.79
N VAL A 55 15.48 -10.49 10.47
CA VAL A 55 15.70 -9.11 10.93
C VAL A 55 15.76 -8.10 9.77
N PRO A 56 16.57 -8.28 8.72
CA PRO A 56 16.60 -7.33 7.61
C PRO A 56 15.25 -7.28 6.86
N ARG A 57 14.49 -8.38 6.76
CA ARG A 57 13.15 -8.35 6.15
C ARG A 57 12.18 -7.45 6.93
N ILE A 58 12.14 -7.56 8.25
CA ILE A 58 11.28 -6.74 9.11
C ILE A 58 11.62 -5.25 9.02
N LEU A 59 12.90 -4.89 8.80
CA LEU A 59 13.29 -3.48 8.73
C LEU A 59 13.20 -2.92 7.30
N ILE A 60 13.69 -3.65 6.31
CA ILE A 60 13.82 -3.16 4.94
C ILE A 60 12.47 -3.18 4.20
N LEU A 61 11.66 -4.24 4.36
CA LEU A 61 10.40 -4.37 3.62
C LEU A 61 9.38 -3.28 3.98
N PRO A 62 9.17 -2.90 5.27
CA PRO A 62 8.33 -1.76 5.61
C PRO A 62 8.85 -0.44 5.08
N VAL A 63 10.17 -0.21 5.07
CA VAL A 63 10.77 1.01 4.51
C VAL A 63 10.46 1.11 3.02
N ILE A 64 10.66 0.04 2.26
CA ILE A 64 10.28 -0.04 0.84
C ILE A 64 8.77 0.20 0.68
N GLY A 65 7.95 -0.41 1.54
CA GLY A 65 6.51 -0.23 1.57
C GLY A 65 6.10 1.24 1.78
N ILE A 66 6.80 1.97 2.65
CA ILE A 66 6.56 3.41 2.88
C ILE A 66 6.75 4.20 1.59
N PHE A 67 7.87 4.02 0.89
CA PHE A 67 8.15 4.75 -0.34
C PHE A 67 7.16 4.41 -1.46
N LEU A 68 6.92 3.11 -1.71
CA LEU A 68 6.00 2.65 -2.75
C LEU A 68 4.58 3.16 -2.53
N PHE A 69 4.07 3.06 -1.30
CA PHE A 69 2.69 3.48 -1.01
C PHE A 69 2.56 5.00 -0.87
N SER A 70 3.64 5.71 -0.54
CA SER A 70 3.67 7.17 -0.62
C SER A 70 3.60 7.64 -2.07
N TYR A 71 4.36 7.04 -2.98
CA TYR A 71 4.29 7.38 -4.41
C TYR A 71 2.92 7.01 -5.02
N ARG A 72 2.40 5.84 -4.65
CA ARG A 72 1.06 5.40 -5.05
C ARG A 72 -0.03 6.34 -4.54
N TRP A 73 0.10 6.88 -3.33
CA TRP A 73 -0.84 7.88 -2.81
C TRP A 73 -0.90 9.12 -3.70
N GLU A 74 0.26 9.70 -4.04
CA GLU A 74 0.33 10.88 -4.92
C GLU A 74 -0.31 10.61 -6.29
N SER A 75 0.00 9.45 -6.88
CA SER A 75 -0.59 9.02 -8.15
C SER A 75 -2.12 8.93 -8.09
N LEU A 76 -2.67 8.48 -6.94
CA LEU A 76 -4.10 8.35 -6.73
C LEU A 76 -4.78 9.70 -6.45
N GLU A 77 -4.11 10.62 -5.76
CA GLU A 77 -4.60 12.00 -5.59
C GLU A 77 -4.65 12.74 -6.94
N ILE A 78 -3.63 12.62 -7.79
CA ILE A 78 -3.63 13.19 -9.15
C ILE A 78 -4.81 12.61 -9.96
N LYS A 79 -4.99 11.29 -9.92
CA LYS A 79 -6.11 10.62 -10.60
C LYS A 79 -7.46 11.12 -10.07
N TYR A 80 -7.60 11.27 -8.76
CA TYR A 80 -8.82 11.76 -8.13
C TYR A 80 -9.13 13.19 -8.56
N ALA A 81 -8.15 14.10 -8.50
CA ALA A 81 -8.30 15.49 -8.93
C ALA A 81 -8.76 15.60 -10.40
N LYS A 82 -8.14 14.80 -11.28
CA LYS A 82 -8.53 14.72 -12.70
C LYS A 82 -9.99 14.30 -12.86
N LEU A 83 -10.41 13.23 -12.17
CA LEU A 83 -11.78 12.72 -12.27
C LEU A 83 -12.83 13.71 -11.72
N ILE A 84 -12.53 14.40 -10.62
CA ILE A 84 -13.41 15.46 -10.08
C ILE A 84 -13.55 16.62 -11.05
N SER A 85 -12.44 17.06 -11.68
CA SER A 85 -12.48 18.16 -12.65
C SER A 85 -13.31 17.83 -13.89
N GLN A 86 -13.28 16.59 -14.36
CA GLN A 86 -14.08 16.12 -15.50
C GLN A 86 -15.57 16.03 -15.13
N ASN A 87 -15.87 15.54 -13.93
CA ASN A 87 -17.26 15.45 -13.45
C ASN A 87 -17.94 16.82 -13.32
N ARG A 88 -17.18 17.89 -13.04
CA ARG A 88 -17.70 19.27 -12.99
C ARG A 88 -17.95 19.90 -14.36
N LYS A 89 -17.30 19.43 -15.42
CA LYS A 89 -17.45 19.97 -16.79
C LYS A 89 -18.54 19.28 -17.61
N GLY A 90 -19.00 18.10 -17.16
CA GLY A 90 -20.03 17.30 -17.84
C GLY A 90 -21.41 17.36 -17.19
N ASN A 91 -21.58 18.20 -16.17
CA ASN A 91 -22.84 18.60 -15.56
C ASN A 91 -23.09 20.07 -15.91
#